data_AF-A0A840YRI5-F1
#
_entry.id   AF-A0A840YRI5-F1
#
_cell.length_a   1.000
_cell.length_b   1.000
_cell.length_c   1.000
_cell.angle_alpha   90.00
_cell.angle_beta   90.00
_cell.angle_gamma   90.00
#
_symmetry.space_group_name_H-M   'P 1'
#
loop_
_entity.id
_entity.type
_entity.pdbx_description
1 polymer ?
#
loop_
_entity_poly.entity_id
_entity_poly.type
_entity_poly.pdbx_seq_one_letter_code
_entity_poly.pdbx_strand_id
1 'polypeptide(L)'
;MSKGWRARGAQRRASYVVDNPDEDVSVERMWVLVRKRTPDGYLGVLDNEQNAVAENDEVWLGTELPFSAKHVISIQERDVNTVALVREDPRTRWSG
;
A
#
# COMPACT_ATOMS: atom_id res chain seq x y z
N MET A 1 21.76 -5.54 -29.89
CA MET A 1 21.01 -4.32 -29.53
C MET A 1 20.00 -4.68 -28.45
N SER A 2 20.35 -4.50 -27.18
CA SER A 2 19.47 -4.85 -26.05
C SER A 2 18.52 -3.68 -25.77
N LYS A 3 17.22 -3.90 -25.92
CA LYS A 3 16.18 -2.91 -25.58
C LYS A 3 16.16 -2.73 -24.05
N GLY A 4 16.79 -1.65 -23.58
CA GLY A 4 16.75 -1.23 -22.18
C GLY A 4 15.33 -0.87 -21.76
N TRP A 5 14.80 -1.61 -20.79
CA TRP A 5 13.51 -1.35 -20.18
C TRP A 5 13.65 -0.11 -19.28
N ARG A 6 13.17 1.06 -19.75
CA ARG A 6 13.02 2.23 -18.88
C ARG A 6 11.93 1.93 -17.86
N ALA A 7 12.29 1.90 -16.57
CA ALA A 7 11.36 1.85 -15.46
C ALA A 7 10.50 3.14 -15.46
N ARG A 8 9.40 3.14 -16.22
CA ARG A 8 8.31 4.09 -16.04
C ARG A 8 7.65 3.71 -14.72
N GLY A 9 7.90 4.48 -13.66
CA GLY A 9 7.33 4.26 -12.34
C GLY A 9 5.81 4.11 -12.43
N ALA A 10 5.33 2.89 -12.25
CA ALA A 10 3.93 2.55 -12.21
C ALA A 10 3.51 2.55 -10.74
N GLN A 11 2.64 3.47 -10.38
CA GLN A 11 2.06 3.51 -9.06
C GLN A 11 0.75 2.73 -9.11
N ARG A 12 0.65 1.70 -8.26
CA ARG A 12 -0.42 0.70 -8.29
C ARG A 12 -1.19 0.82 -6.98
N ARG A 13 -2.51 0.92 -7.05
CA ARG A 13 -3.39 0.82 -5.87
C ARG A 13 -3.64 -0.67 -5.62
N ALA A 14 -3.15 -1.24 -4.52
CA ALA A 14 -3.37 -2.67 -4.19
C ALA A 14 -4.36 -2.81 -3.03
N SER A 15 -5.10 -3.92 -2.94
CA SER A 15 -5.86 -4.25 -1.72
C SER A 15 -5.19 -5.37 -0.91
N TYR A 16 -4.98 -5.19 0.40
CA TYR A 16 -4.37 -6.19 1.31
C TYR A 16 -5.33 -6.61 2.43
N VAL A 17 -5.08 -7.77 3.08
CA VAL A 17 -5.85 -8.33 4.22
C VAL A 17 -5.01 -8.30 5.50
N VAL A 18 -5.48 -7.62 6.55
CA VAL A 18 -4.83 -7.60 7.88
C VAL A 18 -5.44 -8.70 8.74
N ASP A 19 -4.60 -9.41 9.50
CA ASP A 19 -4.99 -10.48 10.43
C ASP A 19 -4.72 -10.00 11.86
N ASN A 20 -5.72 -10.14 12.75
CA ASN A 20 -5.60 -9.83 14.18
C ASN A 20 -5.89 -11.12 14.97
N PRO A 21 -4.91 -11.66 15.73
CA PRO A 21 -5.04 -12.98 16.34
C PRO A 21 -5.98 -13.07 17.55
N ASP A 22 -6.45 -11.95 18.11
CA ASP A 22 -7.16 -11.92 19.40
C ASP A 22 -8.68 -11.65 19.33
N GLU A 23 -9.25 -11.39 18.14
CA GLU A 23 -10.71 -11.19 17.94
C GLU A 23 -11.20 -11.87 16.66
N ASP A 24 -12.51 -12.11 16.54
CA ASP A 24 -13.15 -12.64 15.31
C ASP A 24 -12.58 -11.93 14.07
N VAL A 25 -11.83 -12.71 13.27
CA VAL A 25 -10.93 -12.23 12.20
C VAL A 25 -11.69 -11.32 11.23
N SER A 26 -11.59 -10.01 11.48
CA SER A 26 -12.25 -8.98 10.69
C SER A 26 -11.30 -8.55 9.59
N VAL A 27 -11.55 -9.04 8.38
CA VAL A 27 -10.72 -8.79 7.20
C VAL A 27 -11.27 -7.62 6.39
N GLU A 28 -10.56 -6.50 6.38
CA GLU A 28 -10.84 -5.39 5.49
C GLU A 28 -9.86 -5.34 4.32
N ARG A 29 -10.37 -4.97 3.14
CA ARG A 29 -9.58 -4.73 1.93
C ARG A 29 -9.12 -3.29 1.93
N MET A 30 -7.82 -3.05 2.03
CA MET A 30 -7.27 -1.69 2.11
C MET A 30 -6.51 -1.26 0.88
N TRP A 31 -6.77 -0.06 0.38
CA TRP A 31 -6.04 0.50 -0.74
C TRP A 31 -4.64 0.98 -0.34
N VAL A 32 -3.63 0.60 -1.12
CA VAL A 32 -2.23 0.97 -0.89
C VAL A 32 -1.65 1.70 -2.09
N LEU A 33 -1.12 2.90 -1.88
CA LEU A 33 -0.32 3.64 -2.86
C LEU A 33 1.12 3.11 -2.89
N VAL A 34 1.52 2.43 -3.97
CA VAL A 34 2.91 1.95 -4.13
C VAL A 34 3.89 3.13 -4.26
N ARG A 35 4.85 3.21 -3.33
CA ARG A 35 5.95 4.21 -3.36
C ARG A 35 7.22 3.65 -3.97
N LYS A 36 7.55 2.39 -3.63
CA LYS A 36 8.81 1.76 -4.02
C LYS A 36 8.61 0.27 -4.31
N ARG A 37 9.34 -0.25 -5.30
CA ARG A 37 9.51 -1.69 -5.52
C ARG A 37 10.75 -2.16 -4.75
N THR A 38 10.63 -3.26 -4.03
CA THR A 38 11.72 -3.94 -3.32
C THR A 38 12.06 -5.26 -4.04
N PRO A 39 13.17 -5.94 -3.69
CA PRO A 39 13.46 -7.28 -4.21
C PRO A 39 12.31 -8.27 -3.93
N ASP A 40 11.71 -8.17 -2.74
CA ASP A 40 10.71 -9.12 -2.24
C ASP A 40 9.25 -8.67 -2.46
N GLY A 41 9.03 -7.48 -3.05
CA GLY A 41 7.69 -6.96 -3.28
C GLY A 41 7.66 -5.44 -3.45
N TYR A 42 6.86 -4.79 -2.61
CA TYR A 42 6.57 -3.37 -2.66
C TYR A 42 6.56 -2.76 -1.26
N LEU A 43 6.81 -1.46 -1.21
CA LEU A 43 6.56 -0.59 -0.07
C LEU A 43 5.50 0.42 -0.52
N GLY A 44 4.44 0.57 0.26
CA GLY A 44 3.36 1.47 -0.08
C GLY A 44 2.65 2.03 1.15
N VAL A 45 1.79 3.02 0.92
CA VAL A 45 1.09 3.76 1.97
C VAL A 45 -0.41 3.52 1.89
N LEU A 46 -1.05 3.29 3.04
CA LEU A 46 -2.51 3.12 3.11
C LEU A 46 -3.23 4.41 2.72
N ASP A 47 -4.24 4.25 1.87
CA ASP A 47 -5.01 5.31 1.19
C ASP A 47 -6.52 5.00 1.24
N ASN A 48 -6.97 4.59 2.42
CA ASN A 48 -8.38 4.54 2.79
C ASN A 48 -8.51 4.62 4.32
N GLU A 49 -9.59 5.25 4.78
CA GLU A 49 -10.05 5.15 6.15
C GLU A 49 -10.78 3.81 6.32
N GLN A 50 -10.58 3.12 7.44
CA GLN A 50 -11.26 1.86 7.75
C GLN A 50 -12.60 2.19 8.41
N ASN A 51 -13.63 1.39 8.11
CA ASN A 51 -14.97 1.61 8.66
C ASN A 51 -15.31 0.62 9.77
N ALA A 52 -14.72 -0.60 9.76
CA ALA A 52 -15.02 -1.65 10.74
C ALA A 52 -14.00 -1.75 11.87
N VAL A 53 -12.82 -1.14 11.74
CA VAL A 53 -11.75 -1.16 12.74
C VAL A 53 -11.56 0.26 13.26
N ALA A 54 -11.41 0.43 14.58
CA ALA A 54 -11.13 1.74 15.16
C ALA A 54 -9.72 2.23 14.77
N GLU A 55 -9.53 3.54 14.61
CA GLU A 55 -8.21 4.11 14.37
C GLU A 55 -7.22 3.61 15.41
N ASN A 56 -6.14 2.98 14.94
CA ASN A 56 -5.04 2.52 15.74
C ASN A 56 -3.71 3.01 15.15
N ASP A 57 -2.67 3.03 15.97
CA ASP A 57 -1.36 3.55 15.57
C ASP A 57 -0.54 2.54 14.75
N GLU A 58 -1.09 1.36 14.45
CA GLU A 58 -0.35 0.26 13.83
C GLU A 58 -0.63 0.12 12.33
N VAL A 59 -1.89 0.16 11.91
CA VAL A 59 -2.29 -0.09 10.51
C VAL A 59 -3.46 0.81 10.10
N TRP A 60 -3.19 2.11 9.91
CA TRP A 60 -4.19 3.11 9.53
C TRP A 60 -3.77 3.97 8.32
N LEU A 61 -4.67 4.85 7.85
CA LEU A 61 -4.43 5.80 6.76
C LEU A 61 -3.07 6.50 6.91
N GLY A 62 -2.29 6.52 5.83
CA GLY A 62 -0.97 7.16 5.82
C GLY A 62 0.18 6.30 6.38
N THR A 63 -0.11 5.10 6.89
CA THR A 63 0.93 4.15 7.34
C THR A 63 1.61 3.49 6.15
N GLU A 64 2.93 3.44 6.17
CA GLU A 64 3.74 2.72 5.20
C GLU A 64 3.93 1.25 5.62
N LEU A 65 3.76 0.32 4.68
CA LEU A 65 3.95 -1.11 4.92
C LEU A 65 4.56 -1.86 3.72
N PRO A 66 5.31 -2.94 3.97
CA PRO A 66 5.74 -3.86 2.94
C PRO A 66 4.61 -4.80 2.55
N PHE A 67 4.52 -5.13 1.26
CA PHE A 67 3.60 -6.17 0.79
C PHE A 67 4.11 -6.85 -0.48
N SER A 68 3.75 -8.11 -0.65
CA SER A 68 4.08 -8.91 -1.83
C SER A 68 2.99 -8.87 -2.91
N ALA A 69 3.36 -9.16 -4.16
CA ALA A 69 2.43 -9.17 -5.30
C ALA A 69 1.27 -10.17 -5.13
N LYS A 70 1.49 -11.30 -4.44
CA LYS A 70 0.44 -12.32 -4.21
C LYS A 70 -0.72 -11.82 -3.34
N HIS A 71 -0.53 -10.70 -2.64
CA HIS A 71 -1.58 -10.10 -1.82
C HIS A 71 -2.44 -9.10 -2.58
N VAL A 72 -2.10 -8.75 -3.83
CA VAL A 72 -2.81 -7.76 -4.64
C VAL A 72 -4.00 -8.40 -5.36
N ILE A 73 -5.22 -7.94 -5.07
CA ILE A 73 -6.45 -8.44 -5.72
C ILE A 73 -7.01 -7.50 -6.80
N SER A 74 -6.60 -6.22 -6.81
CA SER A 74 -7.04 -5.22 -7.79
C SER A 74 -5.96 -4.15 -7.97
N ILE A 75 -5.94 -3.52 -9.15
CA ILE A 75 -5.04 -2.42 -9.50
C ILE A 75 -5.85 -1.32 -10.17
N GLN A 76 -5.76 -0.10 -9.65
CA GLN A 76 -6.27 1.11 -10.32
C GLN A 76 -5.12 1.89 -10.96
N GLU A 77 -5.43 2.53 -12.10
CA GLU A 77 -4.51 3.51 -12.69
C GLU A 77 -4.38 4.73 -11.78
N ARG A 78 -3.18 5.30 -11.76
CA ARG A 78 -2.92 6.55 -11.04
C ARG A 78 -3.59 7.74 -11.73
N ASP A 79 -3.92 8.73 -10.93
CA ASP A 79 -4.38 10.05 -11.34
C ASP A 79 -3.46 11.15 -10.76
N VAL A 80 -3.79 12.41 -11.00
CA VAL A 80 -3.00 13.55 -10.50
C VAL A 80 -2.96 13.62 -8.97
N ASN A 81 -4.03 13.21 -8.28
CA ASN A 81 -4.15 13.28 -6.83
C ASN A 81 -3.28 12.22 -6.16
N THR A 82 -3.40 10.98 -6.61
CA THR A 82 -2.60 9.83 -6.12
C THR A 82 -1.11 10.01 -6.40
N VAL A 83 -0.74 10.71 -7.48
CA VAL A 83 0.66 11.10 -7.76
C VAL A 83 1.16 12.17 -6.79
N ALA A 84 0.32 13.12 -6.40
CA ALA A 84 0.68 14.12 -5.40
C ALA A 84 0.86 13.47 -4.02
N LEU A 85 -0.11 12.66 -3.60
CA LEU A 85 -0.11 11.95 -2.31
C LEU A 85 1.15 11.09 -2.09
N VAL A 86 1.66 10.42 -3.13
CA VAL A 86 2.87 9.58 -2.95
C VAL A 86 4.12 10.36 -2.56
N ARG A 87 4.17 11.64 -2.96
CA ARG A 87 5.31 12.52 -2.76
C ARG A 87 5.35 13.05 -1.33
N GLU A 88 4.22 12.99 -0.64
CA GLU A 88 4.15 13.33 0.78
C GLU A 88 4.88 12.25 1.59
N ASP A 89 5.32 12.66 2.78
CA ASP A 89 5.89 11.72 3.74
C ASP A 89 4.75 10.93 4.39
N PRO A 90 4.92 9.61 4.55
CA PRO A 90 3.92 8.80 5.23
C PRO A 90 3.80 9.26 6.69
N ARG A 91 2.57 9.20 7.21
CA ARG A 91 2.27 9.53 8.61
C ARG A 91 3.12 8.67 9.56
N THR A 92 3.23 7.39 9.23
CA THR A 92 4.07 6.43 9.95
C THR A 92 4.94 5.68 8.95
N ARG A 93 6.26 5.77 9.09
CA ARG A 93 7.20 5.00 8.26
C ARG A 93 7.29 3.56 8.76
N TRP A 94 7.43 2.63 7.83
CA TRP A 94 7.75 1.26 8.18
C TRP A 94 9.16 1.20 8.79
N SER A 95 9.27 0.72 10.03
CA SER A 95 10.52 0.67 10.81
C SER A 95 11.23 -0.69 10.79
N GLY A 96 10.74 -1.63 9.96
CA GLY A 96 11.17 -3.04 9.99
C GLY A 96 12.66 -3.30 9.90
#